data_AF-A0A496SK55-F1
#
_entry.id   AF-A0A496SK55-F1
#
_cell.length_a   1.000
_cell.length_b   1.000
_cell.length_c   1.000
_cell.angle_alpha   90.00
_cell.angle_beta   90.00
_cell.angle_gamma   90.00
#
_symmetry.space_group_name_H-M   'P 1'
#
loop_
_entity.id
_entity.type
_entity.pdbx_description
1 polymer ?
#
loop_
_entity_poly.entity_id
_entity_poly.type
_entity_poly.pdbx_seq_one_letter_code
_entity_poly.pdbx_strand_id
1 'polypeptide(L)' 'MKAWNVRPARVEDAKAIAELISHYAEKGLLLPRSLSQIYSHIRDYMVAEVDGRIVGCGALEVVWG' A
#
# COMPACT_ATOMS: atom_id res chain seq x y z
N MET A 1 -16.90 -13.53 -13.01
CA MET A 1 -16.83 -12.39 -12.07
C MET A 1 -15.41 -12.31 -11.55
N LYS A 2 -14.79 -11.11 -11.53
CA LYS A 2 -13.45 -10.95 -10.92
C LYS A 2 -13.57 -11.07 -9.42
N ALA A 3 -12.69 -11.86 -8.80
CA ALA A 3 -12.61 -11.92 -7.35
C ALA A 3 -11.85 -10.68 -6.88
N TRP A 4 -12.55 -9.78 -6.19
CA TRP A 4 -11.94 -8.62 -5.55
C TRP A 4 -12.04 -8.78 -4.04
N ASN A 5 -10.96 -8.45 -3.35
CA ASN A 5 -10.88 -8.55 -1.89
C ASN A 5 -10.11 -7.35 -1.34
N VAL A 6 -10.59 -6.80 -0.22
CA VAL A 6 -9.86 -5.80 0.55
C VAL A 6 -9.42 -6.44 1.85
N ARG A 7 -8.12 -6.43 2.11
CA ARG A 7 -7.54 -7.12 3.27
C ARG A 7 -6.38 -6.32 3.88
N PRO A 8 -6.02 -6.60 5.14
CA PRO A 8 -4.75 -6.12 5.70
C PRO A 8 -3.57 -6.52 4.82
N ALA A 9 -2.61 -5.61 4.69
CA ALA A 9 -1.38 -5.87 3.96
C ALA A 9 -0.50 -6.89 4.69
N ARG A 10 0.23 -7.67 3.89
CA ARG A 10 1.25 -8.62 4.32
C ARG A 10 2.62 -8.13 3.88
N VAL A 11 3.67 -8.69 4.49
CA VAL A 11 5.07 -8.35 4.15
C VAL A 11 5.37 -8.55 2.65
N GLU A 12 4.75 -9.54 2.02
CA GLU A 12 4.85 -9.81 0.58
C GLU A 12 4.27 -8.68 -0.30
N ASP A 13 3.29 -7.93 0.19
CA ASP A 13 2.65 -6.84 -0.55
C ASP A 13 3.49 -5.55 -0.57
N ALA A 14 4.52 -5.43 0.28
CA ALA A 14 5.29 -4.20 0.47
C ALA A 14 5.89 -3.64 -0.83
N LYS A 15 6.35 -4.52 -1.74
CA LYS A 15 6.86 -4.10 -3.05
C LYS A 15 5.76 -3.51 -3.93
N ALA A 16 4.59 -4.15 -3.99
CA ALA A 16 3.46 -3.66 -4.77
C ALA A 16 2.94 -2.32 -4.22
N ILE A 17 2.92 -2.16 -2.90
CA ILE A 17 2.59 -0.88 -2.24
C ILE A 17 3.62 0.20 -2.62
N ALA A 18 4.91 -0.12 -2.60
CA ALA A 18 5.97 0.83 -2.96
C ALA A 18 5.86 1.29 -4.42
N GLU A 19 5.55 0.38 -5.34
CA GLU A 19 5.32 0.68 -6.76
C GLU A 19 4.12 1.61 -6.95
N LEU A 20 3.00 1.32 -6.27
CA LEU A 20 1.81 2.17 -6.31
C LEU A 20 2.09 3.57 -5.76
N ILE A 21 2.74 3.68 -4.60
CA ILE A 21 3.07 4.99 -4.01
C ILE A 21 4.02 5.76 -4.93
N SER A 22 5.07 5.11 -5.45
CA SER A 22 6.05 5.75 -6.34
C SER A 22 5.40 6.31 -7.59
N HIS A 23 4.49 5.55 -8.21
CA HIS A 23 3.75 5.97 -9.39
C HIS A 23 2.98 7.29 -9.18
N TYR A 24 2.35 7.46 -8.00
CA TYR A 24 1.62 8.69 -7.68
C TYR A 24 2.53 9.80 -7.12
N ALA A 25 3.65 9.45 -6.50
CA ALA A 25 4.65 10.40 -6.04
C ALA A 25 5.37 11.09 -7.21
N GLU A 26 5.70 10.35 -8.27
CA GLU A 26 6.26 10.90 -9.52
C GLU A 26 5.32 11.91 -10.19
N LYS A 27 4.00 11.79 -9.94
CA LYS A 27 2.96 12.71 -10.41
C LYS A 27 2.70 13.87 -9.45
N GLY A 28 3.42 13.95 -8.33
CA GLY A 28 3.22 14.97 -7.29
C GLY A 28 1.91 14.82 -6.49
N LEU A 29 1.28 13.64 -6.52
CA LEU A 29 0.00 13.38 -5.86
C LEU A 29 0.17 12.76 -4.47
N LEU A 30 1.30 12.11 -4.21
CA LEU A 30 1.65 11.51 -2.92
C LEU A 30 3.07 11.88 -2.50
N LEU A 31 3.34 11.80 -1.21
CA LEU A 31 4.71 11.84 -0.70
C LEU A 31 5.40 10.49 -0.96
N PRO A 32 6.66 10.48 -1.41
CA PRO A 32 7.41 9.23 -1.57
C PRO A 32 7.60 8.54 -0.21
N ARG A 33 7.52 7.22 -0.21
CA ARG A 33 7.79 6.36 0.95
C ARG A 33 8.87 5.35 0.57
N SER A 34 9.89 5.21 1.38
CA SER A 34 10.90 4.17 1.16
C SER A 34 10.31 2.79 1.43
N LEU A 35 10.90 1.76 0.83
CA LEU A 35 10.50 0.38 1.09
C LEU A 35 10.67 0.00 2.57
N SER A 36 11.70 0.53 3.25
CA SER A 36 11.89 0.32 4.69
C SER A 36 10.76 0.92 5.53
N GLN A 37 10.29 2.12 5.21
CA GLN A 37 9.14 2.74 5.88
C GLN A 37 7.87 1.89 5.68
N ILE A 38 7.64 1.40 4.46
CA ILE A 38 6.49 0.53 4.17
C ILE A 38 6.57 -0.75 5.00
N TYR A 39 7.74 -1.39 5.10
CA TYR A 39 7.91 -2.58 5.95
C TYR A 39 7.64 -2.30 7.42
N SER A 40 8.17 -1.19 7.97
CA SER A 40 7.97 -0.82 9.37
C SER A 40 6.50 -0.56 9.71
N HIS A 41 5.74 -0.04 8.75
CA HIS A 41 4.34 0.33 8.91
C HIS A 41 3.36 -0.64 8.23
N ILE A 42 3.80 -1.83 7.82
CA ILE A 42 2.98 -2.72 6.97
C ILE A 42 1.62 -3.06 7.58
N ARG A 43 1.53 -3.09 8.91
CA ARG A 43 0.28 -3.37 9.65
C ARG A 43 -0.75 -2.25 9.57
N ASP A 44 -0.31 -1.05 9.21
CA ASP A 44 -1.16 0.12 9.07
C ASP A 44 -1.80 0.17 7.67
N TYR A 45 -1.34 -0.67 6.73
CA TYR A 45 -1.81 -0.71 5.35
C TYR A 45 -2.94 -1.73 5.15
N MET A 46 -3.91 -1.32 4.33
CA MET A 46 -4.89 -2.18 3.67
C MET A 46 -4.59 -2.21 2.17
N VAL A 47 -4.83 -3.35 1.52
CA VAL A 47 -4.65 -3.53 0.09
C VAL A 47 -5.94 -3.99 -0.58
N ALA A 48 -6.17 -3.49 -1.79
CA ALA A 48 -7.20 -3.98 -2.70
C ALA A 48 -6.55 -4.96 -3.68
N GLU A 49 -7.01 -6.21 -3.66
CA GLU A 49 -6.54 -7.29 -4.51
C GLU A 49 -7.62 -7.68 -5.52
N VAL A 50 -7.23 -7.84 -6.78
CA VAL A 50 -8.10 -8.31 -7.87
C VAL A 50 -7.36 -9.41 -8.63
N ASP A 51 -7.92 -10.61 -8.65
CA ASP A 51 -7.34 -11.78 -9.32
C ASP A 51 -5.86 -12.03 -8.94
N GLY A 52 -5.53 -11.90 -7.65
CA GLY A 52 -4.16 -12.10 -7.13
C GLY A 52 -3.22 -10.90 -7.28
N ARG A 53 -3.67 -9.80 -7.91
CA ARG A 53 -2.87 -8.59 -8.10
C ARG A 53 -3.32 -7.46 -7.18
N ILE A 54 -2.37 -6.83 -6.50
CA ILE A 54 -2.64 -5.60 -5.75
C ILE A 54 -2.86 -4.45 -6.72
N VAL A 55 -4.04 -3.82 -6.65
CA VAL A 55 -4.45 -2.70 -7.52
C VAL A 55 -4.62 -1.39 -6.76
N GLY A 56 -4.55 -1.43 -5.42
CA GLY A 56 -4.64 -0.25 -4.58
C GLY A 56 -4.15 -0.53 -3.16
N CYS A 57 -3.74 0.53 -2.48
CA CYS A 57 -3.34 0.49 -1.08
C CYS A 57 -3.75 1.78 -0.36
N GLY A 58 -3.94 1.69 0.95
CA GLY A 58 -4.14 2.85 1.83
C GLY A 58 -3.65 2.54 3.22
N ALA A 59 -3.09 3.54 3.91
CA ALA A 59 -2.62 3.40 5.28
C ALA A 59 -3.42 4.31 6.21
N LEU A 60 -3.66 3.84 7.43
CA LEU A 60 -4.22 4.64 8.52
C LEU A 60 -3.25 4.60 9.70
N GLU A 61 -2.58 5.72 9.94
CA GLU A 61 -1.66 5.89 11.06
C GLU A 61 -2.32 6.77 12.12
N VAL A 62 -2.41 6.27 13.36
CA VAL A 62 -2.92 7.06 14.49
C VAL A 62 -1.77 7.89 15.05
N VAL A 63 -1.85 9.20 14.85
CA VAL A 63 -0.89 10.16 15.42
C VAL A 63 -1.47 10.80 16.67
N TRP A 64 -0.68 10.84 17.74
CA TRP A 64 -1.00 11.55 18.97
C TRP A 64 -0.15 12.81 19.00
N GLY A 65 -0.81 13.97 19.02
CA GLY A 65 -0.18 15.29 19.15
C GLY A 65 -0.02 15.71 20.59
#